data_AF-A0A2E3YCS0-F1
#
_entry.id   AF-A0A2E3YCS0-F1
#
_cell.length_a   1.000
_cell.length_b   1.000
_cell.length_c   1.000
_cell.angle_alpha   90.00
_cell.angle_beta   90.00
_cell.angle_gamma   90.00
#
_symmetry.space_group_name_H-M   'P 1'
#
loop_
_entity.id
_entity.type
_entity.pdbx_description
1 polymer ?
#
loop_
_entity_poly.entity_id
_entity_poly.type
_entity_poly.pdbx_seq_one_letter_code
_entity_poly.pdbx_strand_id
1 'polypeptide(L)'
;MRHVLEHEQIHFALIEIGARQLDRPAERLVRDLEITAPSRSQAEAAAQAHVGAIVELALVTLRERHARFDREAHNHPLPDYWQGVWWNRV
;
A
#
# COMPACT_ATOMS: atom_id res chain seq x y z
N MET A 1 6.26 24.21 -11.47
CA MET A 1 7.10 23.00 -11.26
C MET A 1 7.09 22.51 -9.81
N ARG A 2 7.33 23.38 -8.80
CA ARG A 2 7.35 22.97 -7.38
C ARG A 2 6.11 22.17 -6.92
N HIS A 3 4.91 22.67 -7.19
CA HIS A 3 3.65 21.99 -6.87
C HIS A 3 3.54 20.58 -7.49
N VAL A 4 3.99 20.39 -8.73
CA VAL A 4 3.92 19.07 -9.39
C VAL A 4 4.88 18.11 -8.69
N LEU A 5 6.07 18.57 -8.30
CA LEU A 5 7.03 17.76 -7.56
C LEU A 5 6.49 17.36 -6.17
N GLU A 6 5.89 18.30 -5.44
CA GLU A 6 5.28 18.04 -4.13
C GLU A 6 4.10 17.05 -4.25
N HIS A 7 3.33 17.12 -5.34
CA HIS A 7 2.27 16.15 -5.67
C HIS A 7 2.81 14.74 -5.82
N GLU A 8 3.87 14.56 -6.62
CA GLU A 8 4.47 13.26 -6.86
C GLU A 8 5.16 12.68 -5.61
N GLN A 9 5.68 13.54 -4.72
CA GLN A 9 6.26 13.09 -3.45
C GLN A 9 5.22 12.44 -2.54
N ILE A 10 3.98 12.94 -2.53
CA ILE A 10 2.89 12.32 -1.76
C ILE A 10 2.51 10.95 -2.36
N HIS A 11 2.44 10.82 -3.69
CA HIS A 11 2.25 9.53 -4.36
C HIS A 11 3.35 8.52 -4.01
N PHE A 12 4.62 8.96 -3.98
CA PHE A 12 5.73 8.12 -3.54
C PHE A 12 5.60 7.68 -2.09
N ALA A 13 5.24 8.59 -1.18
CA ALA A 13 5.06 8.28 0.24
C ALA A 13 3.92 7.26 0.46
N LEU A 14 2.82 7.39 -0.29
CA LEU A 14 1.71 6.42 -0.26
C LEU A 14 2.18 5.01 -0.67
N ILE A 15 2.98 4.89 -1.74
CA ILE A 15 3.56 3.62 -2.17
C ILE A 15 4.47 3.04 -1.09
N GLU A 16 5.36 3.85 -0.51
CA GLU A 16 6.31 3.39 0.50
C GLU A 16 5.60 2.86 1.75
N ILE A 17 4.59 3.57 2.23
CA ILE A 17 3.78 3.13 3.39
C ILE A 17 3.04 1.83 3.07
N GLY A 18 2.45 1.73 1.87
CA GLY A 18 1.76 0.52 1.44
C GLY A 18 2.70 -0.69 1.39
N ALA A 19 3.91 -0.53 0.83
CA ALA A 19 4.93 -1.57 0.81
C ALA A 19 5.35 -1.99 2.23
N ARG A 20 5.62 -1.05 3.13
CA ARG A 20 5.95 -1.35 4.54
C ARG A 20 4.82 -2.06 5.29
N GLN A 21 3.56 -1.77 4.93
CA GLN A 21 2.40 -2.45 5.49
C GLN A 21 2.24 -3.88 4.98
N LEU A 22 2.76 -4.20 3.79
CA LEU A 22 2.81 -5.56 3.22
C LEU A 22 3.89 -6.44 3.86
N ASP A 23 5.03 -5.86 4.23
CA ASP A 23 6.14 -6.62 4.82
C ASP A 23 5.80 -7.20 6.20
N ARG A 24 5.05 -6.45 7.03
CA ARG A 24 4.74 -6.86 8.42
C ARG A 24 3.87 -8.12 8.52
N PRO A 25 2.80 -8.31 7.73
CA PRO A 25 2.01 -9.55 7.72
C PRO A 25 2.75 -10.73 7.08
N ALA A 26 3.52 -10.49 6.01
CA ALA A 26 4.19 -11.55 5.24
C ALA A 26 5.13 -12.40 6.11
N GLU A 27 5.92 -11.76 6.97
CA GLU A 27 6.85 -12.45 7.88
C GLU A 27 6.16 -13.31 8.96
N ARG A 28 4.95 -12.94 9.39
CA ARG A 28 4.19 -13.73 10.39
C ARG A 28 3.48 -14.89 9.72
N LEU A 29 2.95 -14.63 8.53
CA LEU A 29 2.18 -15.60 7.79
C LEU A 29 2.98 -16.85 7.38
N VAL A 30 4.21 -16.67 6.91
CA VAL A 30 5.08 -17.80 6.55
C VAL A 30 5.34 -18.70 7.77
N ARG A 31 5.59 -18.10 8.94
CA ARG A 31 5.80 -18.84 10.19
C ARG A 31 4.57 -19.61 10.65
N ASP A 32 3.38 -19.02 10.55
CA ASP A 32 2.13 -19.66 10.99
C ASP A 32 1.74 -20.83 10.06
N LEU A 33 2.04 -20.73 8.76
CA LEU A 33 1.74 -21.76 7.76
C LEU A 33 2.71 -22.96 7.83
N GLU A 34 3.97 -22.75 8.19
CA GLU A 34 4.94 -23.84 8.41
C GLU A 34 4.53 -24.78 9.56
N ILE A 35 3.80 -24.28 10.56
CA ILE A 35 3.38 -25.04 11.74
C ILE A 35 2.17 -25.93 11.46
N THR A 36 1.34 -25.55 10.49
CA THR A 36 -0.02 -26.12 10.32
C THR A 36 -0.19 -26.97 9.06
N ALA A 37 0.73 -26.93 8.11
CA ALA A 37 0.57 -27.63 6.84
C ALA A 37 0.92 -29.14 6.91
N PRO A 38 0.19 -30.01 6.21
CA PRO A 38 0.48 -31.45 6.14
C PRO A 38 1.81 -31.81 5.45
N SER A 39 2.35 -30.90 4.63
CA SER A 39 3.66 -31.03 4.00
C SER A 39 4.25 -29.64 3.72
N ARG A 40 5.58 -29.58 3.58
CA ARG A 40 6.30 -28.36 3.17
C ARG A 40 5.79 -27.79 1.85
N SER A 41 5.53 -28.63 0.86
CA SER A 41 5.01 -28.18 -0.44
C SER A 41 3.61 -27.56 -0.34
N GLN A 42 2.76 -28.07 0.55
CA GLN A 42 1.45 -27.49 0.81
C GLN A 42 1.53 -26.18 1.61
N ALA A 43 2.47 -26.07 2.57
CA ALA A 43 2.77 -24.81 3.25
C ALA A 43 3.22 -23.73 2.24
N GLU A 44 4.15 -24.06 1.37
CA GLU A 44 4.70 -23.13 0.36
C GLU A 44 3.60 -22.65 -0.60
N ALA A 45 2.75 -23.55 -1.10
CA ALA A 45 1.63 -23.19 -1.98
C ALA A 45 0.59 -22.29 -1.28
N ALA A 46 0.24 -22.61 -0.02
CA ALA A 46 -0.69 -21.81 0.77
C ALA A 46 -0.12 -20.43 1.08
N ALA A 47 1.17 -20.35 1.41
CA ALA A 47 1.86 -19.09 1.65
C ALA A 47 1.88 -18.22 0.40
N GLN A 48 2.19 -18.80 -0.76
CA GLN A 48 2.21 -18.07 -2.03
C GLN A 48 0.83 -17.55 -2.43
N ALA A 49 -0.23 -18.36 -2.29
CA ALA A 49 -1.60 -17.92 -2.57
C ALA A 49 -2.04 -16.79 -1.64
N HIS A 50 -1.71 -16.89 -0.36
CA HIS A 50 -2.08 -15.88 0.62
C HIS A 50 -1.29 -14.58 0.44
N VAL A 51 0.02 -14.64 0.18
CA VAL A 51 0.83 -13.47 -0.18
C VAL A 51 0.26 -12.80 -1.43
N GLY A 52 -0.12 -13.59 -2.45
CA GLY A 52 -0.79 -13.06 -3.65
C GLY A 52 -2.06 -12.28 -3.31
N ALA A 53 -2.96 -12.86 -2.51
CA ALA A 53 -4.21 -12.20 -2.09
C ALA A 53 -3.97 -10.91 -1.27
N ILE A 54 -2.99 -10.92 -0.36
CA ILE A 54 -2.59 -9.72 0.40
C ILE A 54 -2.08 -8.62 -0.53
N VAL A 55 -1.21 -8.98 -1.49
CA VAL A 55 -0.64 -8.03 -2.45
C VAL A 55 -1.73 -7.43 -3.33
N GLU A 56 -2.65 -8.24 -3.86
CA GLU A 56 -3.79 -7.77 -4.65
C GLU A 56 -4.66 -6.77 -3.87
N LEU A 57 -5.00 -7.11 -2.62
CA LEU A 57 -5.79 -6.21 -1.76
C LEU A 57 -5.06 -4.90 -1.49
N ALA A 58 -3.74 -4.95 -1.24
CA ALA A 58 -2.94 -3.75 -1.00
C ALA A 58 -2.84 -2.88 -2.26
N LEU A 59 -2.71 -3.47 -3.44
CA LEU A 59 -2.68 -2.74 -4.71
C LEU A 59 -4.02 -2.03 -4.98
N VAL A 60 -5.15 -2.69 -4.71
CA VAL A 60 -6.48 -2.06 -4.81
C VAL A 60 -6.58 -0.88 -3.83
N THR A 61 -6.17 -1.09 -2.58
CA THR A 61 -6.21 -0.05 -1.54
C THR A 61 -5.32 1.15 -1.88
N LEU A 62 -4.10 0.90 -2.38
CA LEU A 62 -3.18 1.94 -2.83
C LEU A 62 -3.77 2.74 -3.99
N ARG A 63 -4.31 2.06 -5.00
CA ARG A 63 -4.97 2.71 -6.14
C ARG A 63 -6.11 3.61 -5.70
N GLU A 64 -6.94 3.17 -4.76
CA GLU A 64 -8.03 3.97 -4.22
C GLU A 64 -7.53 5.20 -3.45
N ARG A 65 -6.47 5.04 -2.67
CA ARG A 65 -5.83 6.16 -1.95
C ARG A 65 -5.24 7.20 -2.90
N HIS A 66 -4.55 6.77 -3.95
CA HIS A 66 -3.99 7.66 -4.97
C HIS A 66 -5.13 8.42 -5.68
N ALA A 67 -6.17 7.72 -6.13
CA ALA A 67 -7.32 8.34 -6.78
C ALA A 67 -8.04 9.32 -5.84
N ARG A 68 -8.08 9.03 -4.54
CA ARG A 68 -8.64 9.94 -3.54
C ARG A 68 -7.77 11.19 -3.38
N PHE A 69 -6.45 11.04 -3.28
CA PHE A 69 -5.53 12.17 -3.22
C PHE A 69 -5.67 13.06 -4.45
N ASP A 70 -5.68 12.50 -5.66
CA ASP A 70 -5.85 13.30 -6.89
C ASP A 70 -7.18 14.06 -6.89
N ARG A 71 -8.29 13.44 -6.46
CA ARG A 71 -9.58 14.13 -6.35
C ARG A 71 -9.56 15.26 -5.32
N GLU A 72 -8.96 15.04 -4.15
CA GLU A 72 -8.96 16.00 -3.05
C GLU A 72 -7.94 17.13 -3.24
N ALA A 73 -6.81 16.88 -3.91
CA ALA A 73 -5.70 17.82 -4.01
C ALA A 73 -5.48 18.39 -5.41
N HIS A 74 -5.71 17.62 -6.49
CA HIS A 74 -5.49 18.13 -7.84
C HIS A 74 -6.71 18.88 -8.39
N ASN A 75 -7.91 18.36 -8.14
CA ASN A 75 -9.16 18.91 -8.70
C ASN A 75 -9.89 19.89 -7.76
N HIS A 76 -9.27 20.26 -6.63
CA HIS A 76 -9.89 21.14 -5.64
C HIS A 76 -9.60 22.62 -5.92
N PRO A 77 -10.53 23.56 -5.61
CA PRO A 77 -10.29 25.01 -5.70
C PRO A 77 -9.12 25.56 -4.85
N LEU A 78 -8.54 24.73 -3.98
CA LEU A 78 -7.46 25.08 -3.04
C LEU A 78 -6.44 23.92 -3.00
N PRO A 79 -5.73 23.67 -4.10
CA PRO A 79 -4.90 22.47 -4.26
C PRO A 79 -3.75 22.42 -3.26
N ASP A 80 -3.06 23.54 -3.03
CA ASP A 80 -1.93 23.66 -2.09
C ASP A 80 -2.32 23.30 -0.64
N TYR A 81 -3.51 23.75 -0.21
CA TYR A 81 -4.03 23.45 1.12
C TYR A 81 -4.23 21.94 1.31
N TRP A 82 -4.83 21.28 0.32
CA TRP A 82 -5.11 19.85 0.41
C TRP A 82 -3.86 18.99 0.25
N GLN A 83 -2.88 19.41 -0.56
CA GLN A 83 -1.56 18.77 -0.55
C GLN A 83 -0.91 18.84 0.84
N GLY A 84 -0.94 20.01 1.50
CA GLY A 84 -0.44 20.15 2.87
C GLY A 84 -1.18 19.27 3.88
N VAL A 85 -2.50 19.10 3.73
CA VAL A 85 -3.28 18.15 4.55
C VAL A 85 -2.84 16.71 4.32
N TRP A 86 -2.62 16.31 3.07
CA TRP A 86 -2.15 14.96 2.73
C TRP A 86 -0.73 14.69 3.18
N TRP A 87 0.16 15.68 3.13
CA TRP A 87 1.52 15.58 3.66
C TRP A 87 1.56 15.17 5.14
N ASN A 88 0.60 15.66 5.94
CA ASN A 88 0.51 15.29 7.37
C ASN A 88 -0.12 13.90 7.62
N ARG A 89 -0.64 13.25 6.58
CA ARG A 89 -1.30 11.93 6.67
C ARG A 89 -0.42 10.78 6.18
N VAL A 90 0.67 11.10 5.50
CA VAL A 90 1.68 10.14 5.03
C VAL A 90 2.86 10.11 5.99
#